data_AF-A0AAV8A4K4-F1
#
_entry.id   AF-A0AAV8A4K4-F1
#
_cell.length_a   1.000
_cell.length_b   1.000
_cell.length_c   1.000
_cell.angle_alpha   90.00
_cell.angle_beta   90.00
_cell.angle_gamma   90.00
#
_symmetry.space_group_name_H-M   'P 1'
#
loop_
_entity.id
_entity.type
_entity.pdbx_description
1 polymer ?
#
loop_
_entity_poly.entity_id
_entity_poly.type
_entity_poly.pdbx_seq_one_letter_code
_entity_poly.pdbx_strand_id
1 'polypeptide(L)'
;MKGRTKKPVETNKQQGLTIFDVCSDPILTLKELQSYLEDSNEKLDLNTETARIFLHRKHQGYTPLMALCTNPNVTCKMVEYFIQKGAKPDCKTSQRGMERTPLMEMCSNPNVSVPLLETLFKCGCKLKELQKYRFN
;
A
#
# COMPACT_ATOMS: atom_id res chain seq x y z
N MET A 1 -22.15 -18.25 -20.80
CA MET A 1 -22.36 -17.10 -19.88
C MET A 1 -23.15 -17.59 -18.67
N LYS A 2 -22.52 -17.65 -17.49
CA LYS A 2 -23.23 -17.86 -16.22
C LYS A 2 -22.75 -16.78 -15.26
N GLY A 3 -23.70 -15.94 -14.84
CA GLY A 3 -23.46 -14.81 -13.95
C GLY A 3 -22.96 -15.26 -12.59
N ARG A 4 -22.02 -14.50 -12.02
CA ARG A 4 -21.73 -14.54 -10.60
C ARG A 4 -22.55 -13.47 -9.91
N THR A 5 -23.67 -13.90 -9.34
CA THR A 5 -24.39 -13.16 -8.30
C THR A 5 -23.59 -13.16 -7.01
N LYS A 6 -23.69 -12.03 -6.31
CA LYS A 6 -22.93 -11.59 -5.13
C LYS A 6 -23.02 -12.56 -3.94
N LYS A 7 -21.96 -12.65 -3.15
CA LYS A 7 -22.08 -12.91 -1.71
C LYS A 7 -21.65 -11.64 -0.94
N PRO A 8 -22.44 -11.17 0.03
CA PRO A 8 -22.01 -10.11 0.95
C PRO A 8 -20.85 -10.64 1.79
N VAL A 9 -19.88 -9.76 2.10
CA VAL A 9 -18.74 -10.06 2.97
C VAL A 9 -19.28 -10.29 4.38
N GLU A 10 -19.62 -11.56 4.66
CA GLU A 10 -19.91 -12.05 5.99
C GLU A 10 -18.64 -11.96 6.83
N THR A 11 -18.72 -11.15 7.87
CA THR A 11 -17.89 -11.11 9.09
C THR A 11 -16.84 -12.22 9.22
N ASN A 12 -15.61 -11.99 8.73
CA ASN A 12 -14.49 -12.91 8.96
C ASN A 12 -13.81 -12.57 10.29
N LYS A 13 -14.43 -13.05 11.38
CA LYS A 13 -13.87 -13.06 12.73
C LYS A 13 -12.90 -14.23 12.98
N GLN A 14 -12.42 -14.94 11.96
CA GLN A 14 -11.50 -16.07 12.14
C GLN A 14 -10.44 -16.11 11.02
N GLN A 15 -9.17 -15.91 11.44
CA GLN A 15 -7.89 -16.00 10.71
C GLN A 15 -7.25 -14.67 10.24
N GLY A 16 -6.39 -14.10 11.09
CA GLY A 16 -4.99 -13.76 10.79
C GLY A 16 -4.61 -12.87 9.59
N LEU A 17 -5.55 -12.19 8.93
CA LEU A 17 -5.22 -11.27 7.84
C LEU A 17 -4.44 -10.08 8.38
N THR A 18 -3.25 -9.85 7.82
CA THR A 18 -2.45 -8.66 8.11
C THR A 18 -2.91 -7.49 7.24
N ILE A 19 -2.60 -6.26 7.64
CA ILE A 19 -2.86 -5.07 6.81
C ILE A 19 -2.22 -5.18 5.42
N PHE A 20 -1.10 -5.89 5.28
CA PHE A 20 -0.48 -6.13 3.98
C PHE A 20 -1.34 -7.00 3.07
N ASP A 21 -2.02 -8.01 3.63
CA ASP A 21 -2.91 -8.88 2.86
C ASP A 21 -4.11 -8.08 2.38
N VAL A 22 -4.68 -7.23 3.24
CA VAL A 22 -5.74 -6.29 2.89
C VAL A 22 -5.30 -5.33 1.77
N CYS A 23 -4.14 -4.68 1.91
CA CYS A 23 -3.61 -3.77 0.89
C CYS A 23 -3.25 -4.44 -0.43
N SER A 24 -2.99 -5.75 -0.42
CA SER A 24 -2.65 -6.53 -1.62
C SER A 24 -3.90 -7.13 -2.30
N ASP A 25 -5.08 -7.01 -1.69
CA ASP A 25 -6.31 -7.60 -2.22
C ASP A 25 -6.74 -6.89 -3.52
N PRO A 26 -6.79 -7.59 -4.67
CA PRO A 26 -7.15 -7.00 -5.95
C PRO A 26 -8.60 -6.53 -6.06
N ILE A 27 -9.45 -6.78 -5.06
CA ILE A 27 -10.82 -6.25 -4.98
C ILE A 27 -11.02 -5.28 -3.81
N LEU A 28 -9.93 -4.84 -3.16
CA LEU A 28 -9.96 -3.91 -2.02
C LEU A 28 -10.81 -2.67 -2.32
N THR A 29 -11.74 -2.38 -1.40
CA THR A 29 -12.51 -1.13 -1.39
C THR A 29 -12.09 -0.22 -0.24
N LEU A 30 -12.38 1.09 -0.37
CA LEU A 30 -12.10 2.06 0.70
C LEU A 30 -12.84 1.67 1.98
N LYS A 31 -14.07 1.16 1.87
CA LYS A 31 -14.88 0.76 3.02
C LYS A 31 -14.27 -0.41 3.78
N GLU A 32 -13.75 -1.40 3.07
CA GLU A 32 -13.06 -2.55 3.70
C GLU A 32 -11.76 -2.11 4.38
N LEU A 33 -11.00 -1.21 3.74
CA LEU A 33 -9.80 -0.62 4.31
C LEU A 33 -10.11 0.16 5.60
N GLN A 34 -11.16 0.96 5.59
CA GLN A 34 -11.64 1.71 6.76
C GLN A 34 -12.09 0.78 7.88
N SER A 35 -12.94 -0.20 7.56
CA SER A 35 -13.41 -1.19 8.54
C SER A 35 -12.23 -1.89 9.20
N TYR A 36 -11.25 -2.38 8.42
CA TYR A 36 -10.09 -3.07 8.98
C TYR A 36 -9.26 -2.18 9.92
N LEU A 37 -9.02 -0.92 9.55
CA LEU A 37 -8.23 0.03 10.34
C LEU A 37 -8.97 0.61 11.55
N GLU A 38 -10.30 0.51 11.57
CA GLU A 38 -11.15 0.96 12.68
C GLU A 38 -11.46 -0.18 13.65
N ASP A 39 -11.61 -1.41 13.14
CA ASP A 39 -11.85 -2.63 13.92
C ASP A 39 -10.57 -3.18 14.57
N SER A 40 -9.38 -2.77 14.10
CA SER A 40 -8.11 -3.14 14.73
C SER A 40 -7.97 -2.46 16.10
N ASN A 41 -8.35 -3.18 17.15
CA ASN A 41 -8.25 -2.74 18.55
C ASN A 41 -6.79 -2.59 19.04
N GLU A 42 -5.83 -3.13 18.30
CA GLU A 42 -4.41 -2.84 18.47
C GLU A 42 -3.99 -1.65 17.61
N LYS A 43 -3.13 -0.79 18.17
CA LYS A 43 -2.50 0.32 17.46
C LYS A 43 -1.62 -0.24 16.34
N LEU A 44 -2.23 -0.50 15.19
CA LEU A 44 -1.55 -1.01 14.01
C LEU A 44 -0.52 0.02 13.55
N ASP A 45 0.76 -0.36 13.60
CA ASP A 45 1.81 0.49 13.06
C ASP A 45 1.85 0.33 11.54
N LEU A 46 1.32 1.32 10.83
CA LEU A 46 1.33 1.42 9.36
C LEU A 46 2.73 1.66 8.77
N ASN A 47 3.74 1.78 9.62
CA ASN A 47 5.14 1.86 9.23
C ASN A 47 5.90 0.58 9.56
N THR A 48 5.20 -0.46 10.08
CA THR A 48 5.82 -1.75 10.38
C THR A 48 6.47 -2.30 9.13
N GLU A 49 7.77 -2.50 9.22
CA GLU A 49 8.55 -3.15 8.18
C GLU A 49 8.33 -4.66 8.32
N THR A 50 7.63 -5.28 7.37
CA THR A 50 7.67 -6.74 7.32
C THR A 50 8.84 -7.17 6.45
N ALA A 51 9.65 -8.11 6.96
CA ALA A 51 10.48 -8.93 6.10
C ALA A 51 9.58 -9.90 5.32
N ARG A 52 8.72 -9.38 4.44
CA ARG A 52 7.84 -10.21 3.61
C ARG A 52 8.75 -10.99 2.67
N ILE A 53 8.69 -12.33 2.76
CA ILE A 53 9.33 -13.25 1.81
C ILE A 53 8.46 -13.28 0.55
N PHE A 54 8.30 -12.15 -0.13
CA PHE A 54 7.79 -12.17 -1.49
C PHE A 54 8.98 -12.62 -2.37
N LEU A 55 8.85 -13.79 -3.00
CA LEU A 55 9.76 -14.27 -4.04
C LEU A 55 11.24 -14.49 -3.64
N HIS A 56 11.51 -15.14 -2.51
CA HIS A 56 12.88 -15.50 -2.06
C HIS A 56 13.82 -14.31 -1.78
N ARG A 57 13.29 -13.09 -1.63
CA ARG A 57 14.08 -11.92 -1.24
C ARG A 57 13.48 -11.30 0.01
N LYS A 58 14.29 -11.16 1.08
CA LYS A 58 13.90 -10.39 2.27
C LYS A 58 13.82 -8.92 1.87
N HIS A 59 12.61 -8.39 1.67
CA HIS A 59 12.38 -6.97 1.48
C HIS A 59 12.24 -6.29 2.84
N GLN A 60 13.36 -6.00 3.50
CA GLN A 60 13.36 -5.18 4.71
C GLN A 60 12.88 -3.76 4.35
N GLY A 61 12.12 -3.11 5.24
CA GLY A 61 11.57 -1.78 4.98
C GLY A 61 10.36 -1.72 4.05
N TYR A 62 9.77 -2.84 3.63
CA TYR A 62 8.54 -2.82 2.83
C TYR A 62 7.34 -2.51 3.72
N THR A 63 6.59 -1.45 3.40
CA THR A 63 5.49 -0.94 4.24
C THR A 63 4.11 -1.26 3.67
N PRO A 64 3.05 -1.24 4.50
CA PRO A 64 1.68 -1.40 4.04
C PRO A 64 1.28 -0.36 2.97
N LEU A 65 1.80 0.87 3.06
CA LEU A 65 1.57 1.90 2.05
C LEU A 65 2.18 1.53 0.69
N MET A 66 3.37 0.92 0.67
CA MET A 66 3.96 0.41 -0.57
C MET A 66 3.09 -0.69 -1.20
N ALA A 67 2.56 -1.60 -0.39
CA ALA A 67 1.63 -2.63 -0.87
C ALA A 67 0.37 -2.01 -1.49
N LEU A 68 -0.22 -1.02 -0.81
CA LEU A 68 -1.37 -0.27 -1.32
C LEU A 68 -1.06 0.44 -2.65
N CYS A 69 0.13 1.02 -2.80
CA CYS A 69 0.56 1.68 -4.03
C CYS A 69 0.66 0.71 -5.23
N THR A 70 0.95 -0.57 -5.00
CA THR A 70 0.95 -1.61 -6.05
C THR A 70 -0.44 -2.19 -6.35
N ASN A 71 -1.45 -1.84 -5.56
CA ASN A 71 -2.79 -2.40 -5.71
C ASN A 71 -3.46 -1.85 -7.00
N PRO A 72 -4.02 -2.71 -7.88
CA PRO A 72 -4.65 -2.26 -9.10
C PRO A 72 -5.87 -1.34 -8.88
N ASN A 73 -6.54 -1.43 -7.72
CA ASN A 73 -7.71 -0.61 -7.37
C ASN A 73 -7.36 0.54 -6.43
N VAL A 74 -6.07 0.91 -6.30
CA VAL A 74 -5.67 2.03 -5.46
C VAL A 74 -6.37 3.32 -5.90
N THR A 75 -6.85 4.10 -4.92
CA THR A 75 -7.50 5.38 -5.15
C THR A 75 -6.87 6.48 -4.31
N CYS A 76 -7.03 7.75 -4.73
CA CYS A 76 -6.56 8.91 -3.96
C CYS A 76 -7.08 8.87 -2.51
N LYS A 77 -8.36 8.54 -2.33
CA LYS A 77 -8.98 8.46 -0.99
C LYS A 77 -8.37 7.40 -0.10
N MET A 78 -7.99 6.25 -0.67
CA MET A 78 -7.30 5.20 0.10
C MET A 78 -5.93 5.67 0.57
N VAL A 79 -5.15 6.31 -0.32
CA VAL A 79 -3.82 6.85 0.00
C VAL A 79 -3.93 7.94 1.08
N GLU A 80 -4.85 8.89 0.91
CA GLU A 80 -5.12 9.96 1.88
C GLU A 80 -5.50 9.39 3.25
N TYR A 81 -6.42 8.42 3.29
CA TYR A 81 -6.84 7.78 4.53
C TYR A 81 -5.69 7.06 5.22
N PHE A 82 -4.86 6.34 4.47
CA PHE A 82 -3.68 5.66 5.01
C PHE A 82 -2.70 6.62 5.67
N ILE A 83 -2.45 7.76 5.04
CA ILE A 83 -1.53 8.77 5.56
C ILE A 83 -2.13 9.50 6.76
N GLN A 84 -3.43 9.79 6.75
CA GLN A 84 -4.16 10.31 7.91
C GLN A 84 -4.05 9.39 9.13
N LYS A 85 -3.99 8.07 8.91
CA LYS A 85 -3.79 7.06 9.96
C LYS A 85 -2.32 6.89 10.38
N GLY A 86 -1.40 7.68 9.84
CA GLY A 86 0.00 7.75 10.26
C GLY A 86 0.99 6.96 9.39
N ALA A 87 0.59 6.51 8.20
CA ALA A 87 1.52 5.94 7.23
C ALA A 87 2.50 7.00 6.71
N LYS A 88 3.80 6.71 6.74
CA LYS A 88 4.85 7.58 6.23
C LYS A 88 5.04 7.39 4.71
N PRO A 89 4.92 8.46 3.91
CA PRO A 89 4.99 8.38 2.45
C PRO A 89 6.42 8.23 1.92
N ASP A 90 7.45 8.41 2.75
CA ASP A 90 8.86 8.44 2.36
C ASP A 90 9.68 7.25 2.90
N CYS A 91 9.02 6.22 3.45
CA CYS A 91 9.70 5.00 3.86
C CYS A 91 10.51 4.39 2.70
N LYS A 92 11.66 3.81 3.03
CA LYS A 92 12.57 3.19 2.07
C LYS A 92 12.74 1.72 2.40
N THR A 93 12.67 0.87 1.39
CA THR A 93 13.15 -0.50 1.54
C THR A 93 14.67 -0.51 1.66
N SER A 94 15.21 -1.43 2.45
CA SER A 94 16.65 -1.68 2.53
C SER A 94 16.94 -3.00 1.83
N GLN A 95 17.32 -2.93 0.55
CA GLN A 95 17.69 -4.12 -0.23
C GLN A 95 18.93 -3.84 -1.07
N ARG A 96 20.11 -4.31 -0.65
CA ARG A 96 21.34 -4.45 -1.46
C ARG A 96 21.53 -3.40 -2.58
N GLY A 97 21.36 -2.11 -2.25
CA GLY A 97 21.54 -0.99 -3.20
C GLY A 97 20.33 -0.58 -4.05
N MET A 98 19.17 -1.21 -3.92
CA MET A 98 17.90 -0.83 -4.54
C MET A 98 16.87 -0.45 -3.47
N GLU A 99 16.95 0.79 -3.00
CA GLU A 99 15.94 1.37 -2.11
C GLU A 99 14.69 1.72 -2.92
N ARG A 100 13.54 1.23 -2.48
CA ARG A 100 12.25 1.56 -3.06
C ARG A 100 11.42 2.40 -2.11
N THR A 101 10.72 3.38 -2.66
CA THR A 101 9.77 4.24 -1.93
C THR A 101 8.34 3.93 -2.36
N PRO A 102 7.31 4.33 -1.59
CA PRO A 102 5.92 4.24 -2.04
C PRO A 102 5.69 4.88 -3.42
N LEU A 103 6.40 5.97 -3.72
CA LEU A 103 6.33 6.62 -5.04
C LEU A 103 6.86 5.73 -6.17
N MET A 104 7.97 5.01 -5.96
CA MET A 104 8.50 4.08 -6.97
C MET A 104 7.55 2.89 -7.21
N GLU A 105 6.93 2.38 -6.14
CA GLU A 105 5.93 1.32 -6.25
C GLU A 105 4.66 1.82 -6.96
N MET A 106 4.20 3.04 -6.67
CA MET A 106 3.09 3.68 -7.37
C MET A 106 3.39 3.84 -8.86
N CYS A 107 4.60 4.29 -9.23
CA CYS A 107 5.01 4.40 -10.63
C CYS A 107 5.10 3.04 -11.36
N SER A 108 5.26 1.95 -10.61
CA SER A 108 5.27 0.59 -11.17
C SER A 108 3.87 0.01 -11.34
N ASN A 109 2.84 0.69 -10.83
CA ASN A 109 1.45 0.26 -10.94
C ASN A 109 0.89 0.59 -12.34
N PRO A 110 0.36 -0.38 -13.09
CA PRO A 110 -0.19 -0.13 -14.42
C PRO A 110 -1.40 0.81 -14.42
N ASN A 111 -2.11 0.92 -13.29
CA ASN A 111 -3.28 1.79 -13.13
C ASN A 111 -2.93 3.15 -12.52
N VAL A 112 -1.64 3.49 -12.45
CA VAL A 112 -1.20 4.79 -11.95
C VAL A 112 -1.79 5.92 -12.79
N SER A 113 -2.24 6.97 -12.12
CA SER A 113 -2.79 8.17 -12.75
C SER A 113 -2.13 9.42 -12.19
N VAL A 114 -2.16 10.53 -12.94
CA VAL A 114 -1.63 11.82 -12.47
C VAL A 114 -2.25 12.24 -11.13
N PRO A 115 -3.57 12.13 -10.90
CA PRO A 115 -4.16 12.43 -9.59
C PRO A 115 -3.61 11.57 -8.45
N LEU A 116 -3.32 10.28 -8.68
CA LEU A 116 -2.72 9.41 -7.66
C LEU A 116 -1.32 9.86 -7.27
N LEU A 117 -0.51 10.22 -8.27
CA LEU A 117 0.83 10.76 -8.05
C LEU A 117 0.77 12.10 -7.31
N GLU A 118 -0.11 13.01 -7.73
CA GLU A 118 -0.33 14.28 -7.05
C GLU A 118 -0.76 14.12 -5.59
N THR A 119 -1.69 13.20 -5.31
CA THR A 119 -2.12 12.90 -3.94
C THR A 119 -0.92 12.47 -3.10
N LEU A 120 -0.10 11.54 -3.62
CA LEU A 120 1.07 11.07 -2.89
C LEU A 120 2.11 12.19 -2.65
N PHE A 121 2.29 13.10 -3.62
CA PHE A 121 3.14 14.30 -3.45
C PHE A 121 2.58 15.28 -2.42
N LYS A 122 1.29 15.59 -2.48
CA LYS A 122 0.61 16.50 -1.53
C LYS A 122 0.71 15.97 -0.11
N CYS A 123 0.67 14.66 0.06
CA CYS A 123 0.79 14.02 1.35
C CYS A 123 2.23 13.92 1.88
N GLY A 124 3.24 14.47 1.18
CA GLY A 124 4.59 14.64 1.71
C GLY A 124 5.68 13.77 1.06
N CYS A 125 5.39 13.03 -0.03
CA CYS A 125 6.47 12.37 -0.78
C CYS A 125 7.45 13.41 -1.36
N LYS A 126 8.74 13.27 -1.03
CA LYS A 126 9.79 14.12 -1.59
C LYS A 126 10.21 13.62 -2.99
N LEU A 127 10.01 14.45 -4.01
CA LEU A 127 10.46 14.18 -5.39
C LEU A 127 11.98 13.95 -5.52
N LYS A 128 12.77 14.49 -4.58
CA LYS A 128 14.25 14.41 -4.60
C LYS A 128 14.79 12.98 -4.67
N GLU A 129 14.01 11.99 -4.22
CA GLU A 129 14.38 10.57 -4.25
C GLU A 129 14.35 9.97 -5.67
N LEU A 130 13.59 10.54 -6.61
CA LEU A 130 13.62 10.13 -8.02
C LEU A 130 14.84 10.71 -8.77
N GLN A 131 15.41 11.83 -8.29
CA GLN A 131 16.54 12.48 -8.94
C GLN A 131 17.86 11.72 -8.76
N LYS A 132 17.98 10.88 -7.71
CA LYS A 132 19.17 10.04 -7.48
C LYS A 132 19.35 8.95 -8.54
N TYR A 133 18.28 8.58 -9.26
CA TYR A 133 18.28 7.57 -10.31
C TYR A 133 18.17 8.18 -11.72
N ARG A 134 18.39 9.49 -11.86
CA ARG A 134 18.46 10.14 -13.18
C ARG A 134 19.65 9.56 -13.93
N PHE A 135 19.38 8.87 -15.03
CA PHE A 135 20.35 8.28 -15.94
C PHE A 135 21.49 9.28 -16.23
N ASN A 136 22.69 8.96 -15.74
CA ASN A 136 23.94 9.42 -16.35
C ASN A 136 24.23 8.54 -17.56
#